data_AF-G3EKR2-F1
#
_entry.id   AF-G3EKR2-F1
#
_cell.length_a   1.000
_cell.length_b   1.000
_cell.length_c   1.000
_cell.angle_alpha   90.00
_cell.angle_beta   90.00
_cell.angle_gamma   90.00
#
_symmetry.space_group_name_H-M   'P 1'
#
loop_
_entity.id
_entity.type
_entity.pdbx_description
1 polymer ?
#
loop_
_entity_poly.entity_id
_entity_poly.type
_entity_poly.pdbx_seq_one_letter_code
_entity_poly.pdbx_strand_id
1 'polypeptide(L)'
;ALLVLGAISFVLNQLIKRSLNAVDDQGEPAVSLLLVAVIAVVLLGIFFAALFFFMDSRTRTSSLFFYLMTIVLGFGIFVPWWQALIRTHPLLWLIHFLFQTQTRLYLLVYWTLLAVAACVAVFYENARCSSESKNQQTLTMIRKYFHVIVVATYMPGLLYDQQLLYMAAVVCMAVFIFLEYIRYFCIWPLGQTLRHLLALFLDERDSGPLILTHIYLLLGMSFSVWLFPRSCISSRALSGTGALVPYSGVLAVGVGDTVASVCGSTLGEIR
;
A
#
# COMPACT_ATOMS: atom_id res chain seq x y z
N ALA A 1 -15.03 14.12 13.09
CA ALA A 1 -16.00 13.46 12.19
C ALA A 1 -16.21 14.25 10.89
N LEU A 2 -16.69 15.51 10.94
CA LEU A 2 -16.98 16.33 9.74
C LEU A 2 -15.78 16.57 8.81
N LEU A 3 -14.59 16.84 9.35
CA LEU A 3 -13.37 17.02 8.54
C LEU A 3 -12.97 15.74 7.79
N VAL A 4 -13.12 14.58 8.44
CA VAL A 4 -12.81 13.27 7.84
C VAL A 4 -13.83 12.95 6.75
N LEU A 5 -15.12 13.17 7.00
CA LEU A 5 -16.16 13.01 5.98
C LEU A 5 -15.97 13.98 4.81
N GLY A 6 -15.58 15.23 5.08
CA GLY A 6 -15.27 16.23 4.07
C GLY A 6 -14.08 15.84 3.20
N ALA A 7 -12.99 15.35 3.82
CA ALA A 7 -11.82 14.87 3.10
C ALA A 7 -12.15 13.64 2.23
N ILE A 8 -12.91 12.68 2.76
CA ILE A 8 -13.35 11.49 2.01
C ILE A 8 -14.25 11.91 0.84
N SER A 9 -15.22 12.80 1.07
CA SER A 9 -16.12 13.32 0.03
C SER A 9 -15.36 14.08 -1.06
N PHE A 10 -14.37 14.91 -0.68
CA PHE A 10 -13.52 15.62 -1.64
C PHE A 10 -12.69 14.65 -2.51
N VAL A 11 -12.07 13.64 -1.88
CA VAL A 11 -11.29 12.62 -2.59
C VAL A 11 -12.19 11.81 -3.54
N LEU A 12 -13.36 11.34 -3.07
CA LEU A 12 -14.34 10.63 -3.90
C LEU A 12 -14.83 11.48 -5.07
N ASN A 13 -15.18 12.74 -4.83
CA ASN A 13 -15.65 13.64 -5.87
C ASN A 13 -14.56 13.92 -6.93
N GLN A 14 -13.30 14.06 -6.50
CA GLN A 14 -12.18 14.21 -7.43
C GLN A 14 -11.92 12.92 -8.23
N LEU A 15 -12.03 11.75 -7.60
CA LEU A 15 -11.90 10.47 -8.29
C LEU A 15 -13.05 10.23 -9.29
N ILE A 16 -14.28 10.59 -8.93
CA ILE A 16 -15.46 10.49 -9.82
C ILE A 16 -15.33 11.44 -11.00
N LYS A 17 -15.03 12.72 -10.77
CA LYS A 17 -14.81 13.70 -11.86
C LYS A 17 -13.69 13.26 -12.80
N ARG A 18 -12.62 12.67 -12.26
CA ARG A 18 -11.54 12.11 -13.08
C ARG A 18 -11.95 10.85 -13.82
N SER A 19 -12.75 9.97 -13.21
CA SER A 19 -13.30 8.78 -13.88
C SER A 19 -14.20 9.17 -15.05
N LEU A 20 -14.98 10.24 -14.92
CA LEU A 20 -15.84 10.74 -15.99
C LEU A 20 -15.02 11.38 -17.12
N ASN A 21 -13.99 12.16 -16.78
CA ASN A 21 -13.13 12.80 -17.79
C ASN A 21 -12.17 11.81 -18.48
N ALA A 22 -11.78 10.72 -17.82
CA ALA A 22 -10.93 9.67 -18.40
C ALA A 22 -11.68 8.74 -19.39
N VAL A 23 -13.00 8.89 -19.53
CA VAL A 23 -13.79 8.19 -20.56
C VAL A 23 -13.65 8.88 -21.93
N ASP A 24 -13.30 10.17 -21.95
CA ASP A 24 -13.17 10.98 -23.19
C ASP A 24 -11.73 11.03 -23.75
N ASP A 25 -10.69 10.96 -22.91
CA ASP A 25 -9.29 10.79 -23.32
C ASP A 25 -8.92 9.29 -23.32
N GLN A 26 -8.06 8.84 -24.24
CA GLN A 26 -7.48 7.48 -24.18
C GLN A 26 -7.01 7.18 -22.75
N GLY A 27 -7.71 6.27 -22.06
CA GLY A 27 -7.57 6.09 -20.62
C GLY A 27 -6.12 5.81 -20.23
N GLU A 28 -5.49 6.75 -19.52
CA GLU A 28 -4.15 6.54 -18.99
C GLU A 28 -4.15 5.24 -18.15
N PRO A 29 -3.34 4.22 -18.50
CA PRO A 29 -3.41 2.90 -17.88
C PRO A 29 -3.08 2.94 -16.38
N ALA A 30 -2.33 3.95 -15.95
CA ALA A 30 -2.02 4.23 -14.55
C ALA A 30 -3.25 4.60 -13.73
N VAL A 31 -3.97 5.61 -14.20
CA VAL A 31 -5.09 6.19 -13.45
C VAL A 31 -6.24 5.20 -13.38
N SER A 32 -6.48 4.47 -14.47
CA SER A 32 -7.47 3.38 -14.50
C SER A 32 -7.11 2.24 -13.54
N LEU A 33 -5.83 1.88 -13.40
CA LEU A 33 -5.39 0.85 -12.45
C LEU A 33 -5.69 1.24 -11.00
N LEU A 34 -5.41 2.48 -10.58
CA LEU A 34 -5.75 2.94 -9.22
C LEU A 34 -7.26 2.87 -8.95
N LEU A 35 -8.07 3.35 -9.90
CA LEU A 35 -9.53 3.30 -9.80
C LEU A 35 -10.03 1.87 -9.63
N VAL A 36 -9.60 0.97 -10.52
CA VAL A 36 -9.99 -0.44 -10.50
C VAL A 36 -9.54 -1.10 -9.21
N ALA A 37 -8.31 -0.87 -8.75
CA ALA A 37 -7.79 -1.46 -7.53
C ALA A 37 -8.57 -1.02 -6.28
N VAL A 38 -8.87 0.27 -6.15
CA VAL A 38 -9.65 0.79 -5.01
C VAL A 38 -11.05 0.19 -5.00
N ILE A 39 -11.75 0.21 -6.14
CA ILE A 39 -13.11 -0.34 -6.24
C ILE A 39 -13.09 -1.85 -5.99
N ALA A 40 -12.12 -2.57 -6.56
CA ALA A 40 -11.99 -4.01 -6.38
C ALA A 40 -11.80 -4.39 -4.92
N VAL A 41 -10.86 -3.74 -4.23
CA VAL A 41 -10.58 -4.02 -2.82
C VAL A 41 -11.78 -3.69 -1.94
N VAL A 42 -12.44 -2.55 -2.14
CA VAL A 42 -13.63 -2.17 -1.35
C VAL A 42 -14.78 -3.16 -1.56
N LEU A 43 -15.10 -3.50 -2.81
CA LEU A 43 -16.17 -4.45 -3.12
C LEU A 43 -15.87 -5.84 -2.57
N LEU A 44 -14.63 -6.31 -2.72
CA LEU A 44 -14.18 -7.59 -2.19
C LEU A 44 -14.28 -7.62 -0.65
N GLY A 45 -13.90 -6.52 0.02
CA GLY A 45 -14.02 -6.36 1.46
C GLY A 45 -15.46 -6.41 1.95
N ILE A 46 -16.38 -5.68 1.30
CA ILE A 46 -17.82 -5.71 1.64
C ILE A 46 -18.38 -7.12 1.41
N PHE A 47 -18.07 -7.75 0.28
CA PHE A 47 -18.52 -9.10 -0.05
C PHE A 47 -18.08 -10.12 1.01
N PHE A 48 -16.79 -10.16 1.36
CA PHE A 48 -16.29 -11.11 2.35
C PHE A 48 -16.73 -10.78 3.77
N ALA A 49 -16.87 -9.51 4.14
CA ALA A 49 -17.41 -9.13 5.45
C ALA A 49 -18.86 -9.62 5.60
N ALA A 50 -19.70 -9.43 4.57
CA ALA A 50 -21.07 -9.93 4.57
C ALA A 50 -21.10 -11.46 4.59
N LEU A 51 -20.26 -12.13 3.81
CA LEU A 51 -20.22 -13.58 3.74
C LEU A 51 -19.76 -14.23 5.05
N PHE A 52 -18.69 -13.71 5.66
CA PHE A 52 -18.17 -14.23 6.94
C PHE A 52 -18.97 -13.78 8.16
N PHE A 53 -19.92 -12.86 7.98
CA PHE A 53 -20.95 -12.63 8.98
C PHE A 53 -21.86 -13.86 9.16
N PHE A 54 -22.12 -14.60 8.08
CA PHE A 54 -22.98 -15.79 8.10
C PHE A 54 -22.22 -17.12 8.15
N MET A 55 -20.92 -17.13 7.82
CA MET A 55 -20.10 -18.34 7.72
C MET A 55 -18.81 -18.23 8.53
N ASP A 56 -18.42 -19.30 9.24
CA ASP A 56 -17.14 -19.33 9.97
C ASP A 56 -15.96 -19.33 9.00
N SER A 57 -15.18 -18.25 9.03
CA SER A 57 -14.03 -18.02 8.16
C SER A 57 -12.84 -18.94 8.46
N ARG A 58 -12.80 -19.59 9.63
CA ARG A 58 -11.67 -20.41 10.08
C ARG A 58 -11.64 -21.82 9.50
N THR A 59 -12.71 -22.24 8.83
CA THR A 59 -12.76 -23.56 8.20
C THR A 59 -11.91 -23.60 6.93
N ARG A 60 -11.34 -24.77 6.59
CA ARG A 60 -10.55 -24.94 5.35
C ARG A 60 -11.40 -24.70 4.10
N THR A 61 -12.67 -25.09 4.13
CA THR A 61 -13.61 -24.88 3.02
C THR A 61 -13.86 -23.40 2.76
N SER A 62 -14.07 -22.62 3.82
CA SER A 62 -14.25 -21.16 3.71
C SER A 62 -12.98 -20.44 3.24
N SER A 63 -11.80 -20.93 3.62
CA SER A 63 -10.53 -20.42 3.10
C SER A 63 -10.35 -20.71 1.60
N LEU A 64 -10.61 -21.95 1.16
CA LEU A 64 -10.57 -22.30 -0.25
C LEU A 64 -11.55 -21.44 -1.06
N PHE A 65 -12.77 -21.26 -0.52
CA PHE A 65 -13.77 -20.39 -1.12
C PHE A 65 -13.28 -18.93 -1.22
N PHE A 66 -12.65 -18.39 -0.17
CA PHE A 66 -12.08 -17.04 -0.17
C PHE A 66 -11.05 -16.84 -1.29
N TYR A 67 -10.06 -17.74 -1.39
CA TYR A 67 -9.03 -17.65 -2.42
C TYR A 67 -9.61 -17.84 -3.82
N LEU A 68 -10.48 -18.84 -4.00
CA LEU A 68 -11.08 -19.11 -5.30
C LEU A 68 -11.99 -17.97 -5.75
N MET A 69 -12.85 -17.42 -4.89
CA MET A 69 -13.66 -16.26 -5.23
C MET A 69 -12.83 -15.02 -5.50
N THR A 70 -11.76 -14.79 -4.75
CA THR A 70 -10.86 -13.66 -5.04
C THR A 70 -10.28 -13.78 -6.45
N ILE A 71 -9.86 -14.98 -6.87
CA ILE A 71 -9.35 -15.25 -8.22
C ILE A 71 -10.47 -15.06 -9.26
N VAL A 72 -11.65 -15.63 -9.03
CA VAL A 72 -12.79 -15.55 -9.96
C VAL A 72 -13.25 -14.11 -10.15
N LEU A 73 -13.42 -13.34 -9.07
CA LEU A 73 -13.81 -11.93 -9.16
C LEU A 73 -12.68 -11.08 -9.77
N GLY A 74 -11.43 -11.34 -9.38
CA GLY A 74 -10.23 -10.72 -9.92
C GLY A 74 -10.14 -10.85 -11.45
N PHE A 75 -10.07 -12.08 -11.94
CA PHE A 75 -9.89 -12.37 -13.36
C PHE A 75 -11.18 -12.31 -14.18
N GLY A 76 -12.33 -12.58 -13.57
CA GLY A 76 -13.61 -12.63 -14.27
C GLY A 76 -14.32 -11.27 -14.36
N ILE A 77 -14.06 -10.36 -13.42
CA ILE A 77 -14.74 -9.06 -13.37
C ILE A 77 -13.73 -7.91 -13.48
N PHE A 78 -12.78 -7.82 -12.56
CA PHE A 78 -11.93 -6.63 -12.45
C PHE A 78 -10.91 -6.52 -13.60
N VAL A 79 -10.30 -7.62 -14.05
CA VAL A 79 -9.38 -7.62 -15.20
C VAL A 79 -10.09 -7.25 -16.51
N PRO A 80 -11.24 -7.86 -16.88
CA PRO A 80 -12.02 -7.46 -18.06
C PRO A 80 -12.54 -6.02 -17.98
N TRP A 81 -12.93 -5.56 -16.79
CA TRP A 81 -13.33 -4.18 -16.59
C TRP A 81 -12.17 -3.22 -16.82
N TRP A 82 -10.97 -3.54 -16.33
CA TRP A 82 -9.77 -2.76 -16.61
C TRP A 82 -9.38 -2.79 -18.09
N GLN A 83 -9.52 -3.94 -18.74
CA GLN A 83 -9.35 -4.08 -20.20
C GLN A 83 -10.32 -3.17 -20.96
N ALA A 84 -11.57 -3.06 -20.52
CA ALA A 84 -12.56 -2.17 -21.15
C ALA A 84 -12.17 -0.69 -21.02
N LEU A 85 -11.54 -0.30 -19.90
CA LEU A 85 -11.07 1.07 -19.67
C LEU A 85 -9.84 1.44 -20.52
N ILE A 86 -8.82 0.55 -20.61
CA ILE A 86 -7.59 0.83 -21.37
C ILE A 86 -7.75 0.50 -22.86
N ARG A 87 -8.76 -0.30 -23.24
CA ARG A 87 -8.96 -0.86 -24.60
C ARG A 87 -7.79 -1.71 -25.11
N THR A 88 -6.96 -2.23 -24.21
CA THR A 88 -5.86 -3.16 -24.51
C THR A 88 -5.81 -4.26 -23.47
N HIS A 89 -5.15 -5.38 -23.77
CA HIS A 89 -5.00 -6.48 -22.80
C HIS A 89 -4.12 -6.04 -21.62
N PRO A 90 -4.67 -5.94 -20.40
CA PRO A 90 -3.99 -5.28 -19.27
C PRO A 90 -2.75 -6.02 -18.78
N LEU A 91 -2.80 -7.37 -18.75
CA LEU A 91 -1.67 -8.19 -18.31
C LEU A 91 -0.48 -8.08 -19.29
N LEU A 92 -0.76 -8.10 -20.59
CA LEU A 92 0.26 -7.94 -21.62
C LEU A 92 0.86 -6.54 -21.59
N TRP A 93 0.01 -5.53 -21.42
CA TRP A 93 0.45 -4.15 -21.25
C TRP A 93 1.36 -4.01 -20.02
N LEU A 94 0.98 -4.60 -18.88
CA LEU A 94 1.76 -4.55 -17.64
C LEU A 94 3.13 -5.21 -17.81
N ILE A 95 3.18 -6.39 -18.43
CA ILE A 95 4.45 -7.08 -18.70
C ILE A 95 5.33 -6.20 -19.61
N HIS A 96 4.78 -5.73 -20.73
CA HIS A 96 5.52 -4.84 -21.63
C HIS A 96 6.03 -3.58 -20.91
N PHE A 97 5.20 -2.98 -20.05
CA PHE A 97 5.55 -1.81 -19.25
C PHE A 97 6.72 -2.10 -18.29
N LEU A 98 6.70 -3.24 -17.57
CA LEU A 98 7.74 -3.60 -16.61
C LEU A 98 9.10 -3.87 -17.30
N PHE A 99 9.09 -4.49 -18.49
CA PHE A 99 10.30 -4.82 -19.25
C PHE A 99 10.72 -3.76 -20.27
N GLN A 100 10.04 -2.61 -20.31
CA GLN A 100 10.26 -1.58 -21.32
C GLN A 100 11.65 -0.93 -21.23
N THR A 101 12.18 -0.73 -20.02
CA THR A 101 13.44 -0.01 -19.79
C THR A 101 14.33 -0.74 -18.79
N GLN A 102 15.65 -0.61 -18.99
CA GLN A 102 16.64 -1.19 -18.07
C GLN A 102 16.56 -0.55 -16.68
N THR A 103 16.21 0.74 -16.59
CA THR A 103 16.00 1.43 -15.31
C THR A 103 14.89 0.79 -14.49
N ARG A 104 13.77 0.42 -15.12
CA ARG A 104 12.67 -0.28 -14.44
C ARG A 104 13.11 -1.64 -13.92
N LEU A 105 13.88 -2.39 -14.71
CA LEU A 105 14.40 -3.69 -14.28
C LEU A 105 15.35 -3.57 -13.08
N TYR A 106 16.30 -2.62 -13.12
CA TYR A 106 17.20 -2.39 -11.99
C TYR A 106 16.45 -1.94 -10.73
N LEU A 107 15.43 -1.08 -10.87
CA LEU A 107 14.57 -0.68 -9.76
C LEU A 107 13.79 -1.86 -9.17
N LEU A 108 13.21 -2.71 -10.02
CA LEU A 108 12.48 -3.90 -9.57
C LEU A 108 13.41 -4.87 -8.83
N VAL A 109 14.61 -5.13 -9.34
CA VAL A 109 15.60 -5.98 -8.64
C VAL A 109 16.01 -5.36 -7.31
N TYR A 110 16.27 -4.05 -7.28
CA TYR A 110 16.61 -3.36 -6.03
C TYR A 110 15.47 -3.42 -5.00
N TRP A 111 14.22 -3.19 -5.41
CA TRP A 111 13.07 -3.27 -4.52
C TRP A 111 12.78 -4.69 -4.05
N THR A 112 12.99 -5.72 -4.88
CA THR A 112 12.84 -7.11 -4.43
C THR A 112 13.90 -7.47 -3.39
N LEU A 113 15.15 -7.03 -3.56
CA LEU A 113 16.20 -7.20 -2.56
C LEU A 113 15.85 -6.51 -1.24
N LEU A 114 15.35 -5.27 -1.28
CA LEU A 114 14.88 -4.57 -0.08
C LEU A 114 13.72 -5.29 0.60
N ALA A 115 12.74 -5.79 -0.17
CA ALA A 115 11.61 -6.53 0.36
C ALA A 115 12.05 -7.85 1.01
N VAL A 116 13.00 -8.57 0.40
CA VAL A 116 13.59 -9.78 0.98
C VAL A 116 14.34 -9.45 2.26
N ALA A 117 15.16 -8.39 2.28
CA ALA A 117 15.86 -7.95 3.49
C ALA A 117 14.88 -7.60 4.63
N ALA A 118 13.79 -6.89 4.31
CA ALA A 118 12.73 -6.57 5.26
C ALA A 118 12.06 -7.83 5.83
N CYS A 119 11.72 -8.79 4.97
CA CYS A 119 11.15 -10.06 5.39
C CYS A 119 12.12 -10.82 6.31
N VAL A 120 13.39 -10.97 5.91
CA VAL A 120 14.41 -11.65 6.70
C VAL A 120 14.58 -10.99 8.07
N ALA A 121 14.62 -9.65 8.13
CA ALA A 121 14.70 -8.92 9.40
C ALA A 121 13.50 -9.22 10.30
N VAL A 122 12.27 -9.25 9.76
CA VAL A 122 11.07 -9.59 10.55
C VAL A 122 11.08 -11.03 11.03
N PHE A 123 11.50 -11.98 10.19
CA PHE A 123 11.59 -13.38 10.59
C PHE A 123 12.67 -13.59 11.66
N TYR A 124 13.82 -12.93 11.50
CA TYR A 124 14.92 -12.99 12.46
C TYR A 124 14.52 -12.42 13.83
N GLU A 125 13.89 -11.24 13.85
CA GLU A 125 13.43 -10.62 15.09
C GLU A 125 12.28 -11.39 15.75
N ASN A 126 11.39 -12.01 14.95
CA ASN A 126 10.34 -12.89 15.48
C ASN A 126 10.91 -14.15 16.14
N ALA A 127 11.92 -14.77 15.51
CA ALA A 127 12.60 -15.92 16.09
C ALA A 127 13.29 -15.53 17.41
N ARG A 128 13.95 -14.37 17.46
CA ARG A 128 14.66 -13.88 18.65
C ARG A 128 13.72 -13.49 19.81
N CYS A 129 12.67 -12.73 19.55
CA CYS A 129 11.70 -12.28 20.56
C CYS A 129 10.88 -13.40 21.19
N SER A 130 10.85 -14.59 20.58
CA SER A 130 10.23 -15.77 21.20
C SER A 130 11.04 -16.32 22.40
N SER A 131 12.31 -15.91 22.55
CA SER A 131 13.23 -16.42 23.58
C SER A 131 13.63 -15.40 24.66
N GLU A 132 13.49 -14.09 24.44
CA GLU A 132 13.84 -13.02 25.40
C GLU A 132 12.64 -12.07 25.62
N SER A 133 12.44 -11.56 26.83
CA SER A 133 11.32 -10.66 27.14
C SER A 133 11.32 -9.42 26.23
N LYS A 134 10.18 -9.12 25.60
CA LYS A 134 10.01 -7.97 24.67
C LYS A 134 10.38 -6.65 25.34
N ASN A 135 11.58 -6.15 25.08
CA ASN A 135 11.98 -4.80 25.47
C ASN A 135 11.35 -3.78 24.50
N GLN A 136 10.70 -2.74 25.03
CA GLN A 136 10.10 -1.64 24.25
C GLN A 136 11.12 -0.94 23.32
N GLN A 137 12.40 -1.01 23.67
CA GLN A 137 13.49 -0.51 22.83
C GLN A 137 13.62 -1.29 21.51
N THR A 138 13.47 -2.61 21.51
CA THR A 138 13.56 -3.46 20.30
C THR A 138 12.42 -3.16 19.32
N LEU A 139 11.21 -2.95 19.81
CA LEU A 139 10.04 -2.59 18.99
C LEU A 139 10.23 -1.24 18.29
N THR A 140 10.83 -0.27 18.99
CA THR A 140 11.12 1.06 18.45
C THR A 140 12.19 1.01 17.36
N MET A 141 13.20 0.15 17.50
CA MET A 141 14.23 -0.06 16.48
C MET A 141 13.67 -0.68 15.20
N ILE A 142 12.78 -1.66 15.32
CA ILE A 142 12.13 -2.30 14.17
C ILE A 142 11.30 -1.27 13.38
N ARG A 143 10.52 -0.42 14.05
CA ARG A 143 9.73 0.64 13.39
C ARG A 143 10.60 1.61 12.58
N LYS A 144 11.75 2.02 13.13
CA LYS A 144 12.72 2.89 12.44
C LYS A 144 13.32 2.21 11.20
N TYR A 145 13.68 0.93 11.32
CA TYR A 145 14.21 0.14 10.19
C TYR A 145 13.21 0.06 9.03
N PHE A 146 11.94 -0.19 9.34
CA PHE A 146 10.86 -0.19 8.35
C PHE A 146 10.67 1.17 7.67
N HIS A 147 10.72 2.25 8.44
CA HIS A 147 10.65 3.60 7.90
C HIS A 147 11.81 3.87 6.91
N VAL A 148 13.03 3.49 7.29
CA VAL A 148 14.22 3.64 6.43
C VAL A 148 14.08 2.83 5.15
N ILE A 149 13.62 1.58 5.21
CA ILE A 149 13.41 0.75 4.00
C ILE A 149 12.38 1.39 3.06
N VAL A 150 11.29 1.93 3.61
CA VAL A 150 10.24 2.52 2.78
C VAL A 150 10.73 3.82 2.14
N VAL A 151 11.47 4.66 2.86
CA VAL A 151 12.14 5.83 2.27
C VAL A 151 13.16 5.40 1.20
N ALA A 152 13.96 4.38 1.46
CA ALA A 152 14.92 3.81 0.51
C ALA A 152 14.27 3.17 -0.73
N THR A 153 12.98 2.80 -0.64
CA THR A 153 12.18 2.31 -1.76
C THR A 153 11.62 3.47 -2.58
N TYR A 154 11.03 4.48 -1.94
CA TYR A 154 10.38 5.60 -2.61
C TYR A 154 11.35 6.59 -3.24
N MET A 155 12.49 6.87 -2.60
CA MET A 155 13.49 7.81 -3.14
C MET A 155 13.96 7.46 -4.55
N PRO A 156 14.48 6.25 -4.84
CA PRO A 156 14.90 5.91 -6.19
C PRO A 156 13.71 5.82 -7.16
N GLY A 157 12.52 5.43 -6.69
CA GLY A 157 11.30 5.49 -7.51
C GLY A 157 10.95 6.91 -7.95
N LEU A 158 11.04 7.88 -7.04
CA LEU A 158 10.74 9.28 -7.32
C LEU A 158 11.77 9.95 -8.25
N LEU A 159 13.04 9.53 -8.13
CA LEU A 159 14.16 10.08 -8.90
C LEU A 159 14.25 9.50 -10.30
N TYR A 160 14.09 8.18 -10.45
CA TYR A 160 14.38 7.48 -11.71
C TYR A 160 13.14 7.12 -12.53
N ASP A 161 12.03 6.70 -11.90
CA ASP A 161 10.80 6.33 -12.62
C ASP A 161 9.55 6.46 -11.74
N GLN A 162 8.94 7.64 -11.77
CA GLN A 162 7.75 7.96 -10.98
C GLN A 162 6.52 7.18 -11.44
N GLN A 163 6.45 6.81 -12.73
CA GLN A 163 5.32 6.05 -13.25
C GLN A 163 5.37 4.59 -12.78
N LEU A 164 6.57 3.98 -12.75
CA LEU A 164 6.76 2.67 -12.13
C LEU A 164 6.42 2.71 -10.64
N LEU A 165 6.89 3.72 -9.91
CA LEU A 165 6.57 3.89 -8.48
C LEU A 165 5.06 4.01 -8.26
N TYR A 166 4.36 4.79 -9.08
CA TYR A 166 2.90 4.91 -9.02
C TYR A 166 2.23 3.53 -9.12
N MET A 167 2.56 2.75 -10.14
CA MET A 167 1.95 1.42 -10.36
C MET A 167 2.28 0.47 -9.21
N ALA A 168 3.54 0.42 -8.82
CA ALA A 168 4.02 -0.43 -7.73
C ALA A 168 3.31 -0.10 -6.42
N ALA A 169 3.14 1.19 -6.11
CA ALA A 169 2.41 1.63 -4.92
C ALA A 169 0.94 1.18 -4.92
N VAL A 170 0.25 1.25 -6.05
CA VAL A 170 -1.15 0.76 -6.16
C VAL A 170 -1.21 -0.74 -5.95
N VAL A 171 -0.31 -1.50 -6.58
CA VAL A 171 -0.26 -2.96 -6.43
C VAL A 171 0.07 -3.33 -4.97
N CYS A 172 1.05 -2.66 -4.36
CA CYS A 172 1.40 -2.86 -2.95
C CYS A 172 0.22 -2.54 -2.03
N MET A 173 -0.56 -1.50 -2.30
CA MET A 173 -1.77 -1.19 -1.54
C MET A 173 -2.79 -2.33 -1.62
N ALA A 174 -3.07 -2.82 -2.82
CA ALA A 174 -3.98 -3.94 -3.02
C ALA A 174 -3.50 -5.20 -2.30
N VAL A 175 -2.21 -5.51 -2.37
CA VAL A 175 -1.58 -6.65 -1.67
C VAL A 175 -1.67 -6.48 -0.15
N PHE A 176 -1.33 -5.32 0.39
CA PHE A 176 -1.38 -5.09 1.84
C PHE A 176 -2.80 -5.19 2.40
N ILE A 177 -3.79 -4.65 1.70
CA ILE A 177 -5.19 -4.78 2.12
C ILE A 177 -5.66 -6.24 2.00
N PHE A 178 -5.25 -6.96 0.95
CA PHE A 178 -5.57 -8.38 0.80
C PHE A 178 -4.95 -9.24 1.92
N LEU A 179 -3.68 -9.00 2.26
CA LEU A 179 -3.02 -9.64 3.41
C LEU A 179 -3.74 -9.31 4.73
N GLU A 180 -4.25 -8.07 4.85
CA GLU A 180 -5.04 -7.66 6.01
C GLU A 180 -6.39 -8.38 6.06
N TYR A 181 -7.06 -8.64 4.93
CA TYR A 181 -8.26 -9.48 4.90
C TYR A 181 -7.97 -10.92 5.35
N ILE A 182 -6.87 -11.50 4.87
CA ILE A 182 -6.42 -12.85 5.30
C ILE A 182 -6.22 -12.88 6.82
N ARG A 183 -5.55 -11.88 7.39
CA ARG A 183 -5.27 -11.79 8.83
C ARG A 183 -6.54 -11.51 9.64
N TYR A 184 -7.37 -10.57 9.21
CA TYR A 184 -8.59 -10.15 9.88
C TYR A 184 -9.58 -11.32 9.97
N PHE A 185 -9.87 -11.97 8.85
CA PHE A 185 -10.75 -13.14 8.79
C PHE A 185 -10.07 -14.45 9.22
N CYS A 186 -8.81 -14.44 9.64
CA CYS A 186 -8.06 -15.63 10.07
C CYS A 186 -8.04 -16.76 9.02
N ILE A 187 -7.91 -16.41 7.75
CA ILE A 187 -7.98 -17.36 6.63
C ILE A 187 -6.79 -18.32 6.69
N TRP A 188 -7.05 -19.62 6.84
CA TRP A 188 -6.01 -20.65 6.87
C TRP A 188 -5.31 -20.79 5.50
N PRO A 189 -3.97 -21.01 5.40
CA PRO A 189 -3.00 -21.18 6.48
C PRO A 189 -2.31 -19.86 6.90
N LEU A 190 -2.44 -18.82 6.08
CA LEU A 190 -1.66 -17.59 6.23
C LEU A 190 -2.13 -16.71 7.38
N GLY A 191 -3.41 -16.73 7.75
CA GLY A 191 -4.00 -15.83 8.74
C GLY A 191 -3.35 -15.90 10.12
N GLN A 192 -3.03 -17.11 10.61
CA GLN A 192 -2.33 -17.30 11.89
C GLN A 192 -0.87 -16.86 11.80
N THR A 193 -0.19 -17.23 10.71
CA THR A 193 1.20 -16.85 10.45
C THR A 193 1.36 -15.33 10.40
N LEU A 194 0.49 -14.63 9.66
CA LEU A 194 0.50 -13.17 9.58
C LEU A 194 0.25 -12.55 10.96
N ARG A 195 -0.74 -13.05 11.71
CA ARG A 195 -1.03 -12.53 13.05
C ARG A 195 0.18 -12.66 13.98
N HIS A 196 0.90 -13.77 13.93
CA HIS A 196 2.12 -13.96 14.72
C HIS A 196 3.24 -13.03 14.26
N LEU A 197 3.56 -13.02 12.95
CA LEU A 197 4.66 -12.20 12.41
C LEU A 197 4.45 -10.71 12.67
N LEU A 198 3.20 -10.27 12.56
CA LEU A 198 2.84 -8.87 12.73
C LEU A 198 2.60 -8.49 14.20
N ALA A 199 2.54 -9.45 15.14
CA ALA A 199 2.42 -9.16 16.57
C ALA A 199 3.64 -8.40 17.13
N LEU A 200 4.77 -8.35 16.41
CA LEU A 200 5.90 -7.47 16.73
C LEU A 200 5.63 -5.99 16.45
N PHE A 201 4.64 -5.69 15.63
CA PHE A 201 4.31 -4.31 15.24
C PHE A 201 3.10 -3.76 15.96
N LEU A 202 2.36 -4.60 16.71
CA LEU A 202 1.31 -4.15 17.60
C LEU A 202 1.95 -3.70 18.92
N ASP A 203 1.91 -2.39 19.17
CA ASP A 203 2.21 -1.81 20.47
C ASP A 203 1.00 -2.01 21.41
N GLU A 204 1.17 -2.09 22.72
CA GLU A 204 0.02 -2.20 23.66
C GLU A 204 -0.91 -0.98 23.57
N ARG A 205 -0.40 0.16 23.10
CA ARG A 205 -1.19 1.37 22.82
C ARG A 205 -2.01 1.27 21.52
N ASP A 206 -1.63 0.40 20.59
CA ASP A 206 -2.32 0.15 19.32
C ASP A 206 -3.27 -1.06 19.45
N SER A 207 -4.04 -1.09 20.54
CA SER A 207 -5.12 -2.05 20.79
C SER A 207 -6.32 -1.87 19.84
N GLY A 208 -6.07 -1.53 18.57
CA GLY A 208 -7.03 -1.57 17.49
C GLY A 208 -6.92 -2.91 16.73
N PRO A 209 -8.02 -3.41 16.15
CA PRO A 209 -8.06 -4.72 15.48
C PRO A 209 -7.27 -4.80 14.16
N LEU A 210 -6.68 -3.72 13.66
CA LEU A 210 -6.06 -3.63 12.34
C LEU A 210 -4.60 -3.14 12.40
N ILE A 211 -3.72 -3.78 11.62
CA ILE A 211 -2.31 -3.35 11.45
C ILE A 211 -2.28 -2.26 10.39
N LEU A 212 -2.89 -1.13 10.72
CA LEU A 212 -3.00 -0.03 9.78
C LEU A 212 -1.69 0.73 9.60
N THR A 213 -0.67 0.55 10.46
CA THR A 213 0.56 1.35 10.39
C THR A 213 1.28 1.23 9.04
N HIS A 214 1.42 0.03 8.48
CA HIS A 214 2.08 -0.17 7.18
C HIS A 214 1.23 0.31 6.00
N ILE A 215 -0.09 0.14 6.09
CA ILE A 215 -1.04 0.63 5.09
C ILE A 215 -1.09 2.16 5.11
N TYR A 216 -1.14 2.78 6.29
CA TYR A 216 -1.11 4.22 6.49
C TYR A 216 0.19 4.85 6.06
N LEU A 217 1.33 4.20 6.32
CA LEU A 217 2.63 4.66 5.86
C LEU A 217 2.70 4.62 4.32
N LEU A 218 2.28 3.52 3.71
CA LEU A 218 2.18 3.40 2.25
C LEU A 218 1.24 4.47 1.66
N LEU A 219 0.05 4.63 2.24
CA LEU A 219 -0.93 5.63 1.81
C LEU A 219 -0.39 7.05 1.97
N GLY A 220 0.23 7.38 3.12
CA GLY A 220 0.78 8.71 3.38
C GLY A 220 1.87 9.11 2.37
N MET A 221 2.74 8.18 2.02
CA MET A 221 3.78 8.41 1.01
C MET A 221 3.18 8.49 -0.41
N SER A 222 2.27 7.56 -0.75
CA SER A 222 1.71 7.42 -2.10
C SER A 222 0.64 8.43 -2.46
N PHE A 223 -0.04 9.02 -1.47
CA PHE A 223 -1.17 9.91 -1.70
C PHE A 223 -0.77 11.11 -2.57
N SER A 224 0.41 11.67 -2.31
CA SER A 224 0.96 12.78 -3.12
C SER A 224 1.23 12.37 -4.57
N VAL A 225 1.77 11.17 -4.79
CA VAL A 225 2.06 10.60 -6.11
C VAL A 225 0.77 10.28 -6.87
N TRP A 226 -0.26 9.79 -6.18
CA TRP A 226 -1.54 9.44 -6.79
C TRP A 226 -2.41 10.65 -7.14
N LEU A 227 -2.31 11.73 -6.37
CA LEU A 227 -3.10 12.93 -6.60
C LEU A 227 -2.59 13.72 -7.82
N PHE A 228 -1.28 13.66 -8.10
CA PHE A 228 -0.61 14.41 -9.17
C PHE A 228 0.18 13.53 -10.17
N PRO A 229 -0.47 12.60 -10.89
CA PRO A 229 0.20 11.71 -11.83
C PRO A 229 0.80 12.45 -13.04
N ARG A 230 0.19 13.58 -13.45
CA ARG A 230 0.64 14.37 -14.62
C ARG A 230 1.95 15.13 -14.42
N SER A 231 2.37 15.34 -13.17
CA SER A 231 3.70 15.88 -12.84
C SER A 231 4.83 14.91 -13.21
N CYS A 232 4.52 13.61 -13.38
CA CYS A 232 5.49 12.59 -13.77
C CYS A 232 5.76 12.56 -15.28
N ILE A 233 4.81 13.05 -16.09
CA ILE A 233 4.83 12.91 -17.56
C ILE A 233 5.35 14.19 -18.24
N SER A 234 5.13 15.36 -17.63
CA SER A 234 5.61 16.63 -18.14
C SER A 234 6.78 17.16 -17.32
N SER A 235 7.97 16.61 -17.57
CA SER A 235 9.25 17.20 -17.14
C SER A 235 9.51 18.59 -17.75
N ARG A 236 8.58 19.12 -18.57
CA ARG A 236 8.74 20.36 -19.34
C ARG A 236 7.78 21.49 -18.97
N ALA A 237 6.76 21.26 -18.14
CA ALA A 237 5.71 22.27 -17.91
C ALA A 237 5.62 22.88 -16.49
N LEU A 238 6.32 22.35 -15.47
CA LEU A 238 6.31 22.98 -14.13
C LEU A 238 7.70 23.41 -13.69
N SER A 239 8.10 24.59 -14.17
CA SER A 239 9.13 25.41 -13.51
C SER A 239 8.53 25.95 -12.21
N GLY A 240 8.95 25.42 -11.05
CA GLY A 240 8.58 25.94 -9.72
C GLY A 240 8.24 24.88 -8.67
N THR A 241 7.53 25.29 -7.62
CA THR A 241 7.14 24.48 -6.43
C THR A 241 6.36 23.20 -6.75
N GLY A 242 5.78 23.08 -7.96
CA GLY A 242 5.06 21.87 -8.37
C GLY A 242 5.92 20.65 -8.67
N ALA A 243 7.24 20.81 -8.89
CA ALA A 243 8.17 19.69 -9.01
C ALA A 243 8.42 18.97 -7.65
N LEU A 244 8.19 19.67 -6.53
CA LEU A 244 8.38 19.14 -5.17
C LEU A 244 7.12 18.47 -4.61
N VAL A 245 5.97 18.67 -5.24
CA VAL A 245 4.69 18.10 -4.81
C VAL A 245 4.72 16.58 -4.67
N PRO A 246 5.28 15.76 -5.58
CA PRO A 246 5.36 14.32 -5.38
C PRO A 246 6.33 13.89 -4.26
N TYR A 247 7.24 14.77 -3.82
CA TYR A 247 8.11 14.53 -2.66
C TYR A 247 7.46 14.87 -1.33
N SER A 248 6.34 15.61 -1.34
CA SER A 248 5.65 16.06 -0.13
C SER A 248 5.18 14.92 0.76
N GLY A 249 4.77 13.78 0.21
CA GLY A 249 4.40 12.59 0.99
C GLY A 249 5.60 12.01 1.74
N VAL A 250 6.75 11.90 1.07
CA VAL A 250 7.99 11.38 1.68
C VAL A 250 8.54 12.36 2.72
N LEU A 251 8.48 13.66 2.44
CA LEU A 251 8.87 14.70 3.39
C LEU A 251 7.93 14.78 4.59
N ALA A 252 6.61 14.71 4.40
CA ALA A 252 5.65 14.75 5.50
C ALA A 252 5.82 13.55 6.44
N VAL A 253 6.03 12.36 5.88
CA VAL A 253 6.23 11.13 6.66
C VAL A 253 7.62 11.11 7.30
N GLY A 254 8.70 11.40 6.55
CA GLY A 254 10.07 11.38 7.06
C GLY A 254 10.42 12.54 8.02
N VAL A 255 10.00 13.76 7.71
CA VAL A 255 10.21 14.94 8.59
C VAL A 255 9.25 14.88 9.77
N GLY A 256 8.02 14.41 9.57
CA GLY A 256 7.05 14.23 10.66
C GLY A 256 7.54 13.29 11.75
N ASP A 257 8.12 12.14 11.37
CA ASP A 257 8.62 11.16 12.34
C ASP A 257 9.86 11.67 13.11
N THR A 258 10.76 12.39 12.42
CA THR A 258 11.93 13.01 13.07
C THR A 258 11.53 14.11 14.04
N VAL A 259 10.64 15.02 13.67
CA VAL A 259 10.13 16.09 14.56
C VAL A 259 9.36 15.48 15.74
N ALA A 260 8.51 14.48 15.50
CA ALA A 260 7.78 13.80 16.57
C ALA A 260 8.71 13.08 17.56
N SER A 261 9.81 12.50 17.08
CA SER A 261 10.79 11.82 17.95
C SER A 261 11.58 12.79 18.82
N VAL A 262 11.99 13.95 18.29
CA VAL A 262 12.77 14.97 19.02
C VAL A 262 11.90 15.75 20.00
N CYS A 263 10.70 16.17 19.58
CA CYS A 263 9.74 16.82 20.48
C CYS A 263 9.17 15.85 21.53
N GLY A 264 8.95 14.58 21.15
CA GLY A 264 8.46 13.55 22.06
C GLY A 264 9.47 13.17 23.14
N SER A 265 10.76 13.07 22.81
CA SER A 265 11.81 12.81 23.80
C SER A 265 12.01 13.98 24.75
N THR A 266 11.96 15.21 24.23
CA THR A 266 12.15 16.42 25.04
C THR A 266 10.97 16.72 25.98
N LEU A 267 9.71 16.45 25.58
CA LEU A 267 8.57 16.56 26.50
C LEU A 267 8.44 15.38 27.47
N GLY A 268 8.98 14.20 27.11
CA GLY A 268 9.01 13.04 27.99
C GLY A 268 9.99 13.16 29.17
N GLU A 269 11.06 13.97 29.01
CA GLU A 269 12.02 14.28 30.09
C GLU A 269 11.52 15.36 31.06
N ILE A 270 10.51 16.16 30.70
CA ILE A 270 9.99 17.27 31.53
C ILE A 270 8.83 16.82 32.44
N ARG A 271 8.69 15.51 32.72
CA ARG A 271 7.59 14.99 33.55
C ARG A 271 8.06 14.08 34.68
#